data_AF-A0A674A8S8-F1
#
_entry.id   AF-A0A674A8S8-F1
#
_cell.length_a   1.000
_cell.length_b   1.000
_cell.length_c   1.000
_cell.angle_alpha   90.00
_cell.angle_beta   90.00
_cell.angle_gamma   90.00
#
_symmetry.space_group_name_H-M   'P 1'
#
loop_
_entity.id
_entity.type
_entity.pdbx_description
1 polymer ?
#
loop_
_entity_poly.entity_id
_entity_poly.type
_entity_poly.pdbx_seq_one_letter_code
_entity_poly.pdbx_strand_id
1 'polypeptide(L)'
;EGITEWKLRLVQHCSFLLCNRMLESYIDKVLCGRKGVRFFFPLCGKAVDMKWLADMGHPVVGVDIAEMGSMQFFEDQTNGAWMSS
;
A
#
# COMPACT_ATOMS: atom_id res chain seq x y z
N GLU A 1 -1.75 23.15 17.84
CA GLU A 1 -3.12 22.77 17.46
C GLU A 1 -3.33 22.56 15.96
N GLY A 2 -2.53 23.15 15.06
CA GLY A 2 -2.71 22.95 13.60
C GLY A 2 -2.14 21.66 12.98
N ILE A 3 -1.14 21.00 13.60
CA ILE A 3 -0.45 19.84 12.98
C ILE A 3 -1.28 18.54 13.03
N THR A 4 -2.15 18.39 14.01
CA THR A 4 -2.98 17.19 14.22
C THR A 4 -4.15 17.08 13.24
N GLU A 5 -4.72 18.21 12.82
CA GLU A 5 -5.85 18.25 11.89
C GLU A 5 -5.44 17.84 10.47
N TRP A 6 -4.30 18.32 9.99
CA TRP A 6 -3.74 17.88 8.69
C TRP A 6 -3.37 16.39 8.70
N LYS A 7 -2.87 15.87 9.83
CA LYS A 7 -2.57 14.43 9.98
C LYS A 7 -3.82 13.55 9.85
N LEU A 8 -4.94 13.96 10.45
CA LEU A 8 -6.21 13.23 10.34
C LEU A 8 -6.83 13.37 8.94
N ARG A 9 -6.72 14.55 8.32
CA ARG A 9 -7.28 14.81 6.99
C ARG A 9 -6.59 14.01 5.88
N LEU A 10 -5.28 13.78 5.99
CA LEU A 10 -4.52 12.94 5.06
C LEU A 10 -4.95 11.46 5.11
N VAL A 11 -5.36 10.97 6.28
CA VAL A 11 -5.79 9.58 6.47
C VAL A 11 -7.19 9.34 5.93
N GLN A 12 -8.08 10.35 5.96
CA GLN A 12 -9.52 10.14 5.76
C GLN A 12 -10.06 10.58 4.38
N HIS A 13 -9.33 11.36 3.58
CA HIS A 13 -9.85 11.94 2.34
C HIS A 13 -9.21 11.46 1.02
N CYS A 14 -8.22 10.57 1.08
CA CYS A 14 -7.76 9.86 -0.11
C CYS A 14 -8.57 8.58 -0.26
N SER A 15 -9.09 8.31 -1.47
CA SER A 15 -9.83 7.10 -1.85
C SER A 15 -8.97 5.82 -1.79
N PHE A 16 -8.40 5.51 -0.62
CA PHE A 16 -7.56 4.34 -0.33
C PHE A 16 -8.33 3.01 -0.30
N LEU A 17 -9.55 2.92 -0.83
CA LEU A 17 -10.35 1.68 -0.81
C LEU A 17 -10.24 0.87 -2.10
N LEU A 18 -9.63 1.42 -3.15
CA LEU A 18 -9.56 0.80 -4.47
C LEU A 18 -8.13 0.82 -5.00
N CYS A 19 -7.73 -0.29 -5.62
CA CYS A 19 -6.48 -0.40 -6.34
C CYS A 19 -6.42 0.67 -7.45
N ASN A 20 -5.24 1.23 -7.69
CA ASN A 20 -5.02 2.18 -8.75
C ASN A 20 -5.33 1.53 -10.11
N ARG A 21 -6.39 2.00 -10.78
CA ARG A 21 -6.87 1.46 -12.05
C ARG A 21 -5.81 1.41 -13.15
N MET A 22 -4.85 2.36 -13.15
CA MET A 22 -3.74 2.34 -14.10
C MET A 22 -2.75 1.23 -13.79
N LEU A 23 -2.44 1.00 -12.51
CA LEU A 23 -1.58 -0.10 -12.13
C LEU A 23 -2.22 -1.44 -12.51
N GLU A 24 -3.50 -1.63 -12.19
CA GLU A 24 -4.27 -2.82 -12.55
C GLU A 24 -4.26 -3.08 -14.06
N SER A 25 -4.53 -2.05 -14.87
CA SER A 25 -4.61 -2.19 -16.34
C SER A 25 -3.26 -2.48 -17.02
N TYR A 26 -2.15 -2.20 -16.35
CA TYR A 26 -0.80 -2.32 -16.93
C TYR A 26 0.09 -3.34 -16.22
N ILE A 27 -0.41 -4.01 -15.19
CA ILE A 27 0.41 -4.91 -14.38
C ILE A 27 1.03 -6.03 -15.21
N ASP A 28 0.28 -6.60 -16.17
CA ASP A 28 0.78 -7.67 -17.03
C ASP A 28 1.98 -7.24 -17.88
N LYS A 29 1.99 -5.98 -18.33
CA LYS A 29 3.11 -5.40 -19.08
C LYS A 29 4.32 -5.17 -18.19
N VAL A 30 4.10 -4.73 -16.95
CA VAL A 30 5.16 -4.53 -15.96
C VAL A 30 5.78 -5.87 -15.56
N LEU A 31 4.97 -6.89 -15.33
CA LEU A 31 5.43 -8.22 -14.96
C LEU A 31 6.13 -8.92 -16.12
N CYS A 32 5.59 -8.83 -17.34
CA CYS A 32 6.14 -9.47 -18.54
C CYS A 32 6.43 -10.98 -18.29
N GLY A 33 5.49 -11.66 -17.61
CA GLY A 33 5.59 -13.08 -17.24
C GLY A 33 6.53 -13.40 -16.08
N ARG A 34 7.21 -12.41 -15.48
CA ARG A 34 8.10 -12.61 -14.33
C ARG A 34 7.29 -12.78 -13.04
N LYS A 35 7.68 -13.75 -12.23
CA LYS A 35 7.17 -13.96 -10.86
C LYS A 35 8.13 -13.37 -9.83
N GLY A 36 7.62 -12.98 -8.65
CA GLY A 36 8.46 -12.49 -7.56
C GLY A 36 9.17 -11.15 -7.83
N VAL A 37 8.70 -10.37 -8.80
CA VAL A 37 9.17 -8.99 -9.04
C VAL A 37 9.02 -8.16 -7.75
N ARG A 38 10.05 -7.42 -7.37
CA ARG A 38 10.03 -6.55 -6.19
C ARG A 38 9.53 -5.15 -6.55
N PHE A 39 8.53 -4.67 -5.82
CA PHE A 39 7.96 -3.33 -6.01
C PHE A 39 8.36 -2.39 -4.88
N PHE A 40 8.62 -1.12 -5.24
CA PHE A 40 8.95 -0.06 -4.29
C PHE A 40 7.95 1.09 -4.42
N PHE A 41 7.33 1.48 -3.30
CA PHE A 41 6.34 2.56 -3.23
C PHE A 41 6.86 3.71 -2.35
N PRO A 42 7.34 4.82 -2.94
CA PRO A 42 7.68 6.01 -2.18
C PRO A 42 6.42 6.77 -1.78
N LEU A 43 6.38 7.26 -0.53
CA LEU A 43 5.23 7.95 0.07
C LEU A 43 3.96 7.11 -0.01
N CYS A 44 4.06 5.84 0.43
CA CYS A 44 3.08 4.81 0.10
C CYS A 44 1.69 5.00 0.74
N GLY A 45 1.55 5.81 1.79
CA GLY A 45 0.26 5.95 2.48
C GLY A 45 -0.28 4.61 2.94
N LYS A 46 -1.61 4.46 2.82
CA LYS A 46 -2.33 3.21 2.98
C LYS A 46 -2.64 2.55 1.62
N ALA A 47 -1.67 2.44 0.73
CA ALA A 47 -1.94 1.94 -0.62
C ALA A 47 -2.41 0.47 -0.64
N VAL A 48 -3.68 0.24 -1.01
CA VAL A 48 -4.26 -1.10 -1.25
C VAL A 48 -3.50 -1.86 -2.34
N ASP A 49 -2.85 -1.13 -3.25
CA ASP A 49 -1.98 -1.67 -4.30
C ASP A 49 -0.87 -2.58 -3.74
N MET A 50 -0.32 -2.23 -2.58
CA MET A 50 0.78 -2.98 -1.97
C MET A 50 0.32 -4.37 -1.54
N LYS A 51 -0.87 -4.46 -0.94
CA LYS A 51 -1.47 -5.74 -0.54
C LYS A 51 -1.80 -6.59 -1.76
N TRP A 52 -2.43 -5.99 -2.75
CA TRP A 52 -2.79 -6.69 -3.99
C TRP A 52 -1.57 -7.30 -4.69
N LEU A 53 -0.45 -6.56 -4.77
CA LEU A 53 0.81 -7.08 -5.31
C LEU A 53 1.42 -8.19 -4.44
N ALA A 54 1.39 -8.03 -3.12
CA ALA A 54 1.87 -9.05 -2.19
C ALA A 54 1.07 -10.36 -2.32
N ASP A 55 -0.25 -10.28 -2.49
CA ASP A 55 -1.14 -11.43 -2.68
C ASP A 55 -0.88 -12.19 -3.98
N MET A 56 -0.41 -11.49 -5.00
CA MET A 56 0.07 -12.09 -6.25
C MET A 56 1.47 -12.73 -6.11
N GLY A 57 2.10 -12.67 -4.94
CA GLY A 57 3.42 -13.25 -4.65
C GLY A 57 4.59 -12.34 -4.99
N HIS A 58 4.35 -11.03 -5.10
CA HIS A 58 5.39 -10.04 -5.38
C HIS A 58 5.84 -9.35 -4.09
N PRO A 59 7.14 -9.39 -3.73
CA PRO A 59 7.63 -8.66 -2.57
C PRO A 59 7.44 -7.15 -2.74
N VAL A 60 6.91 -6.47 -1.73
CA VAL A 60 6.64 -5.03 -1.77
C VAL A 60 7.34 -4.32 -0.61
N VAL A 61 7.97 -3.18 -0.91
CA VAL A 61 8.59 -2.28 0.07
C VAL A 61 7.97 -0.89 -0.08
N GLY A 62 7.39 -0.36 1.00
CA GLY A 62 6.86 1.01 1.07
C GLY A 62 7.66 1.86 2.03
N VAL A 63 7.81 3.16 1.73
CA VAL A 63 8.39 4.15 2.64
C VAL A 63 7.43 5.32 2.76
N ASP A 64 7.00 5.65 3.97
CA ASP A 64 6.15 6.81 4.26
C ASP A 64 6.70 7.60 5.46
N ILE A 65 6.46 8.91 5.45
CA ILE A 65 6.79 9.87 6.51
C ILE A 65 5.67 9.90 7.57
N ALA A 66 4.44 9.53 7.21
CA ALA A 66 3.29 9.51 8.09
C ALA A 66 3.23 8.23 8.93
N GLU A 67 3.85 8.26 10.12
CA GLU A 67 3.88 7.15 11.09
C GLU A 67 2.49 6.59 11.42
N MET A 68 1.49 7.47 11.60
CA MET A 68 0.09 7.07 11.83
C MET A 68 -0.56 6.35 10.63
N GLY A 69 -0.22 6.77 9.40
CA GLY A 69 -0.72 6.12 8.19
C GLY A 69 -0.18 4.71 8.04
N SER A 70 1.08 4.51 8.40
CA SER A 70 1.74 3.21 8.45
C SER A 70 1.14 2.31 9.52
N MET A 71 1.02 2.75 10.78
CA MET A 71 0.45 1.93 11.87
C MET A 71 -0.96 1.45 11.55
N GLN A 72 -1.81 2.35 11.02
CA GLN A 72 -3.18 1.96 10.72
C GLN A 72 -3.29 1.14 9.42
N PHE A 73 -2.37 1.30 8.45
CA PHE A 73 -2.24 0.34 7.35
C PHE A 73 -1.93 -1.06 7.88
N PHE A 74 -1.02 -1.18 8.84
CA PHE A 74 -0.71 -2.47 9.46
C PHE A 74 -1.91 -3.02 10.23
N GLU A 75 -2.61 -2.23 11.04
CA GLU A 75 -3.82 -2.68 11.76
C GLU A 75 -4.94 -3.13 10.81
N ASP A 76 -5.20 -2.36 9.74
CA ASP A 76 -6.24 -2.65 8.74
C ASP A 76 -5.93 -3.95 7.96
N GLN A 77 -4.65 -4.28 7.75
CA GLN A 77 -4.20 -5.46 6.99
C GLN A 77 -3.87 -6.69 7.86
N THR A 78 -3.63 -6.51 9.17
CA THR A 78 -3.22 -7.58 10.12
C THR A 78 -4.38 -8.49 10.55
N ASN A 79 -5.63 -8.12 10.27
CA ASN A 79 -6.76 -9.04 10.47
C ASN A 79 -6.76 -10.23 9.48
N GLY A 80 -5.76 -10.34 8.58
CA GLY A 80 -5.33 -11.58 7.94
C GLY A 80 -3.89 -11.91 8.33
N ALA A 81 -3.58 -13.18 8.57
CA ALA A 81 -2.29 -13.67 9.07
C ALA A 81 -1.09 -13.48 8.09
N TRP A 82 -0.58 -12.25 7.92
CA TRP A 82 0.46 -11.92 6.92
C TRP A 82 1.89 -11.75 7.47
N MET A 83 2.12 -11.94 8.78
CA MET A 83 3.47 -11.85 9.38
C MET A 83 3.91 -13.15 10.05
N SER A 84 3.89 -14.26 9.30
CA SER A 84 4.66 -15.46 9.66
C SER A 84 5.02 -16.24 8.40
N SER A 85 6.10 -15.85 7.74
CA SER A 85 7.13 -16.72 7.10
C SER A 85 8.17 -15.85 6.41
#